data_AF-A0A2G2P5R0-F1
#
_entry.id   AF-A0A2G2P5R0-F1
#
_cell.length_a   1.000
_cell.length_b   1.000
_cell.length_c   1.000
_cell.angle_alpha   90.00
_cell.angle_beta   90.00
_cell.angle_gamma   90.00
#
_symmetry.space_group_name_H-M   'P 1'
#
loop_
_entity.id
_entity.type
_entity.pdbx_description
1 polymer ?
#
loop_
_entity_poly.entity_id
_entity_poly.type
_entity_poly.pdbx_seq_one_letter_code
_entity_poly.pdbx_strand_id
1 'polypeptide(L)' 'MKVLSITATNAENYVRITVSNGRIGILSSSDPFKVESIILNNVYEKESELGVSKIVKVPNFMDFEMYVDGEFSCI' A
#
# COMPACT_ATOMS: atom_id res chain seq x y z
N MET A 1 -22.70 4.21 31.96
CA MET A 1 -22.40 4.34 30.51
C MET A 1 -21.10 3.57 30.26
N LYS A 2 -21.16 2.41 29.62
CA LYS A 2 -19.99 1.54 29.37
C LYS A 2 -19.43 1.88 27.98
N VAL A 3 -18.26 2.49 27.94
CA VAL A 3 -17.52 2.69 26.68
C VAL A 3 -16.95 1.34 26.28
N LEU A 4 -17.46 0.75 25.21
CA LEU A 4 -16.86 -0.44 24.59
C LEU A 4 -15.69 0.04 23.75
N SER A 5 -14.44 -0.26 24.15
CA SER A 5 -13.30 0.01 23.28
C SER A 5 -13.30 -1.01 22.16
N ILE A 6 -13.18 -0.53 20.92
CA ILE A 6 -12.92 -1.38 19.78
C ILE A 6 -11.41 -1.62 19.76
N THR A 7 -10.99 -2.85 20.02
CA THR A 7 -9.58 -3.25 20.04
C THR A 7 -9.37 -4.25 18.92
N ALA A 8 -8.58 -3.87 17.91
CA ALA A 8 -8.11 -4.81 16.88
C ALA A 8 -6.80 -5.44 17.36
N THR A 9 -6.79 -6.75 17.53
CA THR A 9 -5.61 -7.50 18.02
C THR A 9 -4.84 -8.19 16.90
N ASN A 10 -5.40 -8.27 15.68
CA ASN A 10 -4.71 -8.82 14.51
C ASN A 10 -5.13 -8.08 13.23
N ALA A 11 -4.31 -8.20 12.19
CA ALA A 11 -4.53 -7.58 10.88
C ALA A 11 -5.16 -8.52 9.85
N GLU A 12 -5.62 -9.72 10.24
CA GLU A 12 -6.13 -10.74 9.30
C GLU A 12 -7.30 -10.26 8.45
N ASN A 13 -8.10 -9.32 8.98
CA ASN A 13 -9.24 -8.72 8.28
C ASN A 13 -8.99 -7.25 7.91
N TYR A 14 -7.72 -6.84 7.78
CA TYR A 14 -7.39 -5.47 7.38
C TYR A 14 -7.75 -5.22 5.91
N VAL A 15 -8.87 -4.54 5.71
CA VAL A 15 -9.26 -4.01 4.40
C VAL A 15 -8.40 -2.76 4.15
N ARG A 16 -7.34 -2.96 3.37
CA ARG A 16 -6.34 -1.95 3.00
C ARG A 16 -6.98 -0.63 2.62
N ILE A 17 -6.34 0.46 3.01
CA ILE A 17 -6.75 1.81 2.63
C ILE A 17 -6.06 2.18 1.32
N THR A 18 -6.84 2.63 0.34
CA THR A 18 -6.31 3.21 -0.90
C THR A 18 -6.44 4.73 -0.85
N VAL A 19 -5.38 5.45 -1.19
CA VAL A 19 -5.37 6.91 -1.25
C VAL A 19 -4.99 7.35 -2.66
N SER A 20 -5.66 8.37 -3.20
CA SER A 20 -5.40 8.86 -4.55
C SER A 20 -5.73 10.35 -4.69
N ASN A 21 -5.00 11.04 -5.57
CA ASN A 21 -5.25 12.43 -5.94
C ASN A 21 -5.57 12.60 -7.45
N GLY A 22 -5.91 11.51 -8.13
CA GLY A 22 -6.18 11.51 -9.58
C GLY A 22 -4.93 11.47 -10.46
N ARG A 23 -3.73 11.71 -9.91
CA ARG A 23 -2.44 11.51 -10.61
C ARG A 23 -1.66 10.32 -10.08
N ILE A 24 -1.70 10.10 -8.76
CA ILE A 24 -1.01 9.03 -8.06
C ILE A 24 -2.02 8.29 -7.21
N GLY A 25 -2.03 6.97 -7.31
CA GLY A 25 -2.76 6.06 -6.43
C GLY A 25 -1.79 5.21 -5.63
N ILE A 26 -2.06 5.05 -4.34
CA ILE A 26 -1.25 4.27 -3.40
C ILE A 26 -2.17 3.26 -2.71
N LEU A 27 -1.79 1.99 -2.78
CA LEU A 27 -2.42 0.89 -2.06
C LEU A 27 -1.55 0.52 -0.86
N SER A 28 -2.09 0.70 0.35
CA SER A 28 -1.40 0.33 1.59
C SER A 28 -1.16 -1.18 1.70
N SER A 29 -0.07 -1.54 2.40
CA SER A 29 0.16 -2.92 2.81
C SER A 29 -0.62 -3.27 4.09
N SER A 30 -0.81 -4.56 4.32
CA SER A 30 -1.16 -5.07 5.66
C SER A 30 0.00 -4.93 6.64
N ASP A 31 1.24 -4.91 6.12
CA ASP A 31 2.45 -4.77 6.92
C ASP A 31 2.70 -3.28 7.21
N PRO A 32 3.00 -2.91 8.47
CA PRO A 32 3.34 -1.54 8.84
C PRO A 32 4.48 -1.00 7.99
N PHE A 33 4.41 0.30 7.65
CA PHE A 33 5.45 1.00 6.90
C PHE A 33 5.75 0.46 5.49
N LYS A 34 4.90 -0.44 4.98
CA LYS A 34 5.00 -1.00 3.63
C LYS A 34 3.88 -0.53 2.72
N VAL A 35 4.20 -0.44 1.44
CA VAL A 35 3.24 -0.14 0.37
C VAL A 35 3.18 -1.31 -0.60
N GLU A 36 1.96 -1.74 -0.93
CA GLU A 36 1.74 -2.88 -1.83
C GLU A 36 1.93 -2.50 -3.29
N SER A 37 1.38 -1.34 -3.68
CA SER A 37 1.55 -0.85 -5.04
C SER A 37 1.34 0.64 -5.13
N ILE A 38 2.14 1.27 -5.98
CA ILE A 38 1.99 2.65 -6.39
C ILE A 38 1.63 2.63 -7.88
N ILE A 39 0.63 3.41 -8.26
CA ILE A 39 0.12 3.55 -9.62
C ILE A 39 0.17 5.02 -10.00
N LEU A 40 0.66 5.29 -11.22
CA LEU A 40 0.65 6.63 -11.80
C LEU A 40 -0.36 6.69 -12.94
N ASN A 41 -1.17 7.74 -12.96
CA ASN A 41 -2.12 7.97 -14.05
C ASN A 41 -1.36 8.17 -15.38
N ASN A 42 -1.92 7.62 -16.46
CA ASN A 42 -1.36 7.62 -17.82
C ASN A 42 0.00 6.91 -17.96
N VAL A 43 0.44 6.16 -16.96
CA VAL A 43 1.61 5.27 -17.06
C VAL A 43 1.12 3.84 -17.23
N TYR A 44 1.23 3.33 -18.46
CA TYR A 44 0.76 2.00 -18.83
C TYR A 44 1.72 1.36 -19.82
N GLU A 45 1.71 0.03 -19.84
CA GLU A 45 2.44 -0.76 -20.82
C GLU A 45 1.50 -1.00 -22.00
N LYS A 46 1.96 -0.57 -23.18
CA LYS A 46 1.24 -0.82 -24.43
C LYS A 46 1.54 -2.24 -24.88
N GLU A 47 0.52 -3.08 -24.84
CA GLU A 47 0.59 -4.45 -25.34
C GLU A 47 0.66 -4.51 -26.88
N SER A 48 0.96 -5.70 -27.42
CA SER A 48 0.92 -6.00 -28.86
C SER A 48 -0.47 -5.75 -29.47
N GLU A 49 -0.57 -5.73 -30.82
CA GLU A 49 -1.81 -5.36 -31.55
C GLU A 49 -3.09 -6.09 -31.11
N LEU A 50 -2.98 -7.28 -30.53
CA LEU A 50 -4.11 -8.08 -30.04
C LEU A 50 -4.23 -8.11 -28.51
N GLY A 51 -3.34 -7.45 -27.79
CA GLY A 51 -3.30 -7.43 -26.33
C GLY A 51 -4.01 -6.22 -25.72
N VAL A 52 -4.36 -6.34 -24.43
CA VAL A 52 -5.02 -5.27 -23.67
C VAL A 52 -3.97 -4.55 -22.84
N SER A 53 -3.76 -3.24 -23.11
CA SER A 53 -2.82 -2.41 -22.35
C SER A 53 -3.15 -2.41 -20.85
N LYS A 54 -2.11 -2.45 -20.01
CA LYS A 54 -2.25 -2.56 -18.55
C LYS A 54 -1.57 -1.39 -17.85
N ILE A 55 -2.19 -0.92 -16.77
CA ILE A 55 -1.57 0.06 -15.88
C ILE A 55 -0.34 -0.58 -15.23
N VAL A 56 0.77 0.16 -15.22
CA VAL A 56 2.04 -0.33 -14.68
C VAL A 56 2.14 0.01 -13.20
N LYS A 57 2.54 -0.98 -12.39
CA LYS A 57 3.01 -0.73 -11.01
C LYS A 57 4.39 -0.11 -11.09
N VAL A 58 4.57 1.06 -10.48
CA VAL A 58 5.88 1.72 -10.46
C VAL A 58 6.72 1.21 -9.29
N PRO A 59 8.06 1.42 -9.31
CA PRO A 59 8.92 1.07 -8.18
C PRO A 59 8.40 1.65 -6.87
N ASN A 60 8.49 0.87 -5.80
CA ASN A 60 8.09 1.33 -4.47
C ASN A 60 9.18 2.25 -3.89
N PHE A 61 8.79 3.47 -3.54
CA PHE A 61 9.63 4.48 -2.92
C PHE A 61 9.05 5.03 -1.60
N MET A 62 8.04 4.36 -1.05
CA MET A 62 7.32 4.77 0.17
C MET A 62 7.49 3.79 1.32
N ASP A 63 8.26 2.72 1.12
CA ASP A 63 8.63 1.84 2.22
C ASP A 63 9.52 2.58 3.23
N PHE A 64 9.24 2.39 4.51
CA PHE A 64 10.10 2.85 5.59
C PHE A 64 10.59 1.67 6.42
N GLU A 65 11.83 1.79 6.88
CA GLU A 65 12.40 0.91 7.90
C GLU A 65 12.46 1.69 9.21
N MET A 66 11.94 1.07 10.27
CA MET A 66 11.95 1.66 11.61
C MET A 66 12.93 0.91 12.49
N TYR A 67 13.78 1.65 13.20
CA TYR A 67 14.68 1.13 14.20
C TYR A 67 14.36 1.81 15.54
N VAL A 68 14.26 1.02 16.60
CA VAL A 68 14.06 1.51 17.98
C VAL A 68 15.27 1.05 18.79
N ASP A 69 15.98 2.00 19.40
CA ASP A 69 17.22 1.74 20.16
C ASP A 69 18.30 0.97 19.37
N GLY A 70 18.30 1.12 18.04
CA GLY A 70 19.23 0.43 17.13
C GLY A 70 18.78 -0.96 16.69
N GLU A 71 17.67 -1.47 17.21
CA GLU A 71 17.07 -2.74 16.78
C GLU A 71 16.03 -2.50 15.69
N PHE A 72 16.04 -3.33 14.65
CA PHE A 72 15.02 -3.29 13.62
C PHE A 72 13.67 -3.63 14.23
N SER A 73 12.75 -2.67 14.20
CA SER A 73 11.40 -2.86 14.68
C SER A 73 10.61 -3.62 13.61
N CYS A 74 10.72 -4.94 13.65
CA CYS A 74 9.83 -5.83 12.92
C CYS A 74 8.47 -5.79 13.62
N ILE A 75 7.60 -4.89 13.17
CA ILE A 75 6.19 -4.87 13.56
C ILE A 75 5.40 -5.69 12.54
#